data_AF-A0A372LX91-F1
#
_entry.id   AF-A0A372LX91-F1
#
_cell.length_a   1.000
_cell.length_b   1.000
_cell.length_c   1.000
_cell.angle_alpha   90.00
_cell.angle_beta   90.00
_cell.angle_gamma   90.00
#
_symmetry.space_group_name_H-M   'P 1'
#
loop_
_entity.id
_entity.type
_entity.pdbx_description
1 polymer ?
#
loop_
_entity_poly.entity_id
_entity_poly.type
_entity_poly.pdbx_seq_one_letter_code
_entity_poly.pdbx_strand_id
1 'polypeptide(L)'
;MPLVKGHVRGGVEVRPHFRWAPGARRDVAVLAVLALAVVGHSGASGTGEGTGSEPLPEPTTTYPVHFEGWKAPKPEPRSTVSYPIRFER
;
A
#
# COMPACT_ATOMS: atom_id res chain seq x y z
N MET A 1 -0.66 18.30 20.29
CA MET A 1 -0.59 17.41 21.47
C MET A 1 -1.99 16.99 21.87
N PRO A 2 -2.39 15.73 21.62
CA PRO A 2 -3.76 15.27 21.85
C PRO A 2 -4.02 14.87 23.33
N LEU A 3 -2.99 14.48 24.08
CA LEU A 3 -3.11 14.25 25.53
C LEU A 3 -2.71 15.51 26.30
N VAL A 4 -3.63 16.02 27.12
CA VAL A 4 -3.37 17.12 28.05
C VAL A 4 -2.94 16.51 29.38
N LYS A 5 -1.76 16.90 29.87
CA LYS A 5 -1.26 16.45 31.17
C LYS A 5 -2.10 17.03 32.30
N GLY A 6 -2.31 16.22 33.33
CA GLY A 6 -2.88 16.70 34.58
C GLY A 6 -1.98 17.77 35.19
N HIS A 7 -2.60 18.82 35.72
CA HIS A 7 -1.87 19.90 36.37
C HIS A 7 -2.76 20.55 37.42
N VAL A 8 -2.14 21.15 38.43
CA VAL A 8 -2.86 21.93 39.44
C VAL A 8 -3.04 23.34 38.91
N ARG A 9 -4.28 23.81 38.84
CA ARG A 9 -4.61 25.18 38.43
C ARG A 9 -5.48 25.83 39.50
N GLY A 10 -4.95 26.86 40.16
CA GLY A 10 -5.69 27.59 41.20
C GLY A 10 -6.12 26.73 42.39
N GLY A 11 -5.30 25.74 42.77
CA GLY A 11 -5.60 24.81 43.88
C GLY A 11 -6.51 23.63 43.50
N VAL A 12 -7.03 23.58 42.28
CA VAL A 12 -7.82 22.46 41.77
C VAL A 12 -6.95 21.57 40.90
N GLU A 13 -6.99 20.26 41.17
CA GLU A 13 -6.31 19.26 40.35
C GLU A 13 -7.12 19.00 39.07
N VAL A 14 -6.54 19.37 37.93
CA VAL A 14 -7.11 19.07 36.61
C VAL A 14 -6.62 17.69 36.19
N ARG A 15 -7.56 16.78 35.95
CA ARG A 15 -7.23 15.42 35.47
C ARG A 15 -6.67 15.46 34.04
N PRO A 16 -5.75 14.54 33.72
CA PRO A 16 -5.33 14.36 32.34
C PRO A 16 -6.53 13.97 31.48
N HIS A 17 -6.65 14.58 30.31
CA HIS A 17 -7.71 14.23 29.36
C HIS A 17 -7.19 14.26 27.94
N PHE A 18 -7.81 13.42 27.10
CA PHE A 18 -7.54 13.36 25.68
C PHE A 18 -8.45 14.35 24.94
N ARG A 19 -7.88 15.09 24.00
CA ARG A 19 -8.60 15.98 23.09
C ARG A 19 -8.08 15.82 21.67
N TRP A 20 -8.98 15.81 20.72
CA TRP A 20 -8.61 15.82 19.31
C TRP A 20 -8.07 17.20 18.91
N ALA A 21 -7.33 17.26 17.79
CA ALA A 21 -6.83 18.52 17.27
C ALA A 21 -7.99 19.49 16.95
N PRO A 22 -7.79 20.82 17.09
CA PRO A 22 -8.78 21.80 16.65
C PRO A 22 -9.12 21.56 15.18
N GLY A 23 -10.41 21.35 14.87
CA GLY A 23 -10.89 21.03 13.52
C GLY A 23 -11.21 19.54 13.27
N ALA A 24 -10.86 18.64 14.20
CA ALA A 24 -11.31 17.25 14.13
C ALA A 24 -12.82 17.15 14.45
N ARG A 25 -13.63 17.06 13.40
CA ARG A 25 -15.10 16.95 13.46
C ARG A 25 -15.54 15.54 13.85
N ARG A 26 -16.83 15.37 14.15
CA ARG A 26 -17.46 14.05 14.42
C ARG A 26 -17.10 13.01 13.36
N ASP A 27 -16.97 13.43 12.09
CA ASP A 27 -16.62 12.55 10.97
C ASP A 27 -15.25 11.87 11.16
N VAL A 28 -14.28 12.59 11.72
CA VAL A 28 -12.93 12.07 12.02
C VAL A 28 -12.99 11.05 13.16
N ALA A 29 -13.82 11.29 14.18
CA ALA A 29 -14.01 10.35 15.27
C ALA A 29 -14.70 9.07 14.79
N VAL A 30 -15.71 9.18 13.92
CA VAL A 30 -16.39 8.03 13.31
C VAL A 30 -15.41 7.21 12.47
N LEU A 31 -14.60 7.86 11.63
CA LEU A 31 -13.56 7.18 10.84
C LEU A 31 -12.56 6.43 11.72
N ALA A 32 -12.10 7.06 12.80
CA ALA A 32 -11.14 6.44 13.72
C ALA A 32 -11.72 5.21 14.43
N VAL A 33 -12.96 5.28 14.90
CA VAL A 33 -13.65 4.13 15.52
C VAL A 33 -13.86 3.01 14.50
N LEU A 34 -14.27 3.34 13.28
CA LEU A 34 -14.51 2.36 12.22
C LEU A 34 -13.21 1.65 11.81
N ALA A 35 -12.12 2.40 11.66
CA ALA A 35 -10.78 1.83 11.41
C ALA A 35 -10.34 0.90 12.55
N LEU A 36 -10.52 1.31 13.81
CA LEU A 36 -10.23 0.46 14.98
C LEU A 36 -11.07 -0.82 14.99
N ALA A 37 -12.35 -0.74 14.65
CA ALA A 37 -13.23 -1.89 14.58
C ALA A 37 -12.79 -2.89 13.49
N VAL A 38 -12.41 -2.39 12.31
CA VAL A 38 -11.89 -3.22 11.21
C VAL A 38 -10.58 -3.90 11.61
N VAL A 39 -9.62 -3.15 12.15
CA VAL A 39 -8.32 -3.65 12.63
C VAL A 39 -8.50 -4.70 13.74
N GLY A 40 -9.41 -4.44 14.69
CA GLY A 40 -9.74 -5.35 15.78
C GLY A 40 -10.47 -6.62 15.31
N HIS A 41 -11.32 -6.52 14.29
CA HIS A 41 -11.96 -7.68 13.66
C HIS A 41 -11.01 -8.50 12.79
N SER A 42 -10.00 -7.88 12.17
CA SER A 42 -9.03 -8.55 11.30
C SER A 42 -7.79 -9.07 12.03
N GLY A 43 -7.73 -8.96 13.36
CA GLY A 43 -6.64 -9.55 14.16
C GLY A 43 -5.31 -8.78 14.13
N ALA A 44 -5.32 -7.46 13.87
CA ALA A 44 -4.10 -6.66 13.93
C ALA A 44 -3.90 -6.07 15.35
N SER A 45 -3.32 -6.88 16.23
CA SER A 45 -2.77 -6.42 17.50
C SER A 45 -1.38 -5.80 17.28
N GLY A 46 -1.21 -4.50 17.54
CA GLY A 46 0.14 -3.96 17.74
C GLY A 46 0.32 -2.45 17.61
N THR A 47 0.29 -1.76 18.75
CA THR A 47 1.27 -0.69 19.01
C THR A 47 2.46 -1.40 19.64
N GLY A 48 3.60 -1.53 18.95
CA GLY A 48 4.76 -2.23 19.51
C GLY A 48 5.89 -2.41 18.52
N GLU A 49 6.97 -1.67 18.74
CA GLU A 49 8.28 -1.86 18.13
C GLU A 49 8.84 -3.23 18.59
N GLY A 50 9.09 -4.14 17.66
CA GLY A 50 9.57 -5.49 17.96
C GLY A 50 9.73 -6.34 16.70
N THR A 51 10.99 -6.60 16.36
CA THR A 51 11.48 -7.43 15.26
C THR A 51 10.78 -8.80 15.25
N GLY A 52 9.88 -9.03 14.31
CA GLY A 52 9.21 -10.32 14.14
C GLY A 52 8.61 -10.36 12.75
N SER A 53 9.21 -11.18 11.88
CA SER A 53 8.88 -11.30 10.45
C SER A 53 7.38 -11.36 10.22
N GLU A 54 6.85 -10.26 9.70
CA GLU A 54 5.66 -10.28 8.87
C GLU A 54 5.93 -11.31 7.75
N PRO A 55 5.01 -12.27 7.48
CA PRO A 55 5.18 -13.15 6.34
C PRO A 55 5.19 -12.24 5.11
N LEU A 56 6.38 -12.04 4.55
CA LEU A 56 6.55 -11.26 3.34
C LEU A 56 5.60 -11.89 2.30
N PRO A 57 4.69 -11.12 1.69
CA PRO A 57 3.78 -11.67 0.72
C PRO A 57 4.61 -12.38 -0.35
N GLU A 58 4.36 -13.68 -0.54
CA GLU A 58 5.04 -14.40 -1.61
C GLU A 58 4.72 -13.69 -2.93
N PRO A 59 5.73 -13.31 -3.72
CA PRO A 59 5.49 -12.70 -5.01
C PRO A 59 4.68 -13.68 -5.85
N THR A 60 3.41 -13.34 -6.10
CA THR A 60 2.45 -14.19 -6.82
C THR A 60 2.91 -14.54 -8.24
N THR A 61 3.90 -13.81 -8.75
CA THR A 61 4.57 -14.08 -10.02
C THR A 61 5.91 -13.36 -10.07
N THR A 62 6.97 -14.09 -10.42
CA THR A 62 8.26 -13.51 -10.81
C THR A 62 8.19 -13.14 -12.28
N TYR A 63 8.25 -11.85 -12.60
CA TYR A 63 8.39 -11.38 -13.97
C TYR A 63 9.84 -11.57 -14.46
N PRO A 64 10.05 -11.75 -15.78
CA PRO A 64 9.04 -11.78 -16.84
C PRO A 64 8.29 -13.11 -16.96
N VAL A 65 6.99 -13.05 -17.28
CA VAL A 65 6.18 -14.22 -17.60
C VAL A 65 6.59 -14.74 -18.98
N HIS A 66 7.04 -15.99 -19.05
CA HIS A 66 7.34 -16.66 -20.31
C HIS A 66 6.10 -17.39 -20.82
N PHE A 67 5.63 -17.03 -22.01
CA PHE A 67 4.56 -17.73 -22.70
C PHE A 67 5.11 -18.94 -23.46
N GLU A 68 4.24 -19.92 -23.74
CA GLU A 68 4.59 -21.06 -24.58
C GLU A 68 5.07 -20.57 -25.96
N GLY A 69 6.25 -21.02 -26.39
CA GLY A 69 6.90 -20.52 -27.61
C GLY A 69 7.74 -19.26 -27.43
N TRP A 70 8.01 -18.78 -26.21
CA TRP A 70 8.90 -17.62 -25.97
C TRP A 70 10.29 -17.75 -26.61
N LYS A 71 10.82 -18.99 -26.67
CA LYS A 71 12.12 -19.31 -27.31
C LYS A 71 11.98 -19.78 -28.76
N ALA A 72 10.76 -19.80 -29.31
CA ALA A 72 10.56 -20.24 -30.68
C ALA A 72 11.26 -19.27 -31.65
N PRO A 73 11.89 -19.79 -32.71
CA PRO A 73 12.48 -18.94 -33.75
C PRO A 73 11.40 -18.05 -34.35
N LYS A 74 11.68 -16.74 -34.42
CA LYS A 74 10.77 -15.77 -35.04
C LYS A 74 10.58 -16.16 -36.50
N PRO A 75 9.33 -16.17 -37.02
CA PRO A 75 9.11 -16.41 -38.44
C PRO A 75 9.83 -15.33 -39.26
N GLU A 76 10.64 -15.76 -40.22
CA GLU A 76 11.29 -14.85 -41.14
C GLU A 76 10.27 -14.28 -42.14
N PRO A 77 10.33 -12.97 -42.44
CA PRO A 77 9.46 -12.39 -43.44
C PRO A 77 9.76 -13.02 -44.80
N ARG A 78 8.80 -13.76 -45.35
CA ARG A 78 8.86 -14.24 -46.73
C ARG A 78 8.11 -13.27 -47.61
N SER A 79 8.77 -12.75 -48.65
CA SER A 79 8.10 -11.97 -49.67
C SER A 79 7.06 -12.85 -50.38
N THR A 80 5.79 -12.48 -50.33
CA THR A 80 4.74 -13.14 -51.13
C THR A 80 5.04 -13.02 -52.62
N VAL A 81 5.69 -11.93 -53.04
CA VAL A 81 6.11 -11.71 -54.42
C VAL A 81 7.49 -11.08 -54.43
N SER A 82 8.36 -11.62 -55.30
CA SER A 82 9.67 -11.03 -55.59
C SER A 82 9.62 -10.49 -57.02
N TYR A 83 9.72 -9.17 -57.16
CA TYR A 83 9.85 -8.52 -58.46
C TYR A 83 11.30 -8.08 -58.67
N PRO A 84 11.85 -8.23 -59.88
CA PRO A 84 13.18 -7.74 -60.17
C PRO A 84 13.22 -6.21 -60.12
N ILE A 85 13.98 -5.65 -59.18
CA ILE A 85 14.32 -4.23 -59.20
C ILE A 85 15.40 -4.05 -60.26
N ARG A 86 15.05 -3.38 -61.36
CA ARG A 86 16.00 -3.00 -62.41
C ARG A 86 16.62 -1.67 -61.99
N PHE A 87 17.87 -1.70 -61.56
CA PHE A 87 18.67 -0.49 -61.36
C PHE A 87 19.32 -0.14 -62.70
N GLU A 88 18.71 0.78 -63.44
CA GLU A 88 19.37 1.40 -64.60
C GLU A 88 20.36 2.47 -64.12
N ARG A 89 21.47 2.61 -64.84
CA ARG A 89 22.63 3.44 -64.50
C ARG A 89 22.54 4.82 -65.13
#